data_AF-A0A968KWJ6-F1
#
_entry.id   AF-A0A968KWJ6-F1
#
_cell.length_a   1.000
_cell.length_b   1.000
_cell.length_c   1.000
_cell.angle_alpha   90.00
_cell.angle_beta   90.00
_cell.angle_gamma   90.00
#
_symmetry.space_group_name_H-M   'P 1'
#
loop_
_entity.id
_entity.type
_entity.pdbx_description
1 polymer ?
#
loop_
_entity_poly.entity_id
_entity_poly.type
_entity_poly.pdbx_seq_one_letter_code
_entity_poly.pdbx_strand_id
1 'polypeptide(L)'
;MNTLVQKIIHFLVLITALVVSSCAGNPVGSTPTNTSIPLPTGATQDAIATIVPPVTDWRGIPIMPGAYAGEGDVEGYVYVIEATLEQVRTYYEGELSQMGWVETPSEDAGILYFTRNGAAETVTINLIEKEGQVLVLLTK
;
A
#
# COMPACT_ATOMS: atom_id res chain seq x y z
N MET A 1 -35.33 22.11 -1.37
CA MET A 1 -35.29 20.75 -1.95
C MET A 1 -36.07 20.75 -3.27
N ASN A 2 -35.39 20.70 -4.41
CA ASN A 2 -35.89 20.25 -5.73
C ASN A 2 -34.77 20.41 -6.78
N THR A 3 -34.92 19.73 -7.93
CA THR A 3 -34.12 19.80 -9.19
C THR A 3 -32.77 19.08 -9.35
N LEU A 4 -32.30 18.21 -8.43
CA LEU A 4 -31.05 17.42 -8.65
C LEU A 4 -31.22 15.97 -9.16
N VAL A 5 -32.46 15.46 -9.31
CA VAL A 5 -32.72 14.03 -9.65
C VAL A 5 -32.86 13.80 -11.17
N GLN A 6 -32.89 14.85 -11.99
CA GLN A 6 -33.36 14.78 -13.38
C GLN A 6 -32.27 14.90 -14.46
N LYS A 7 -31.15 14.17 -14.30
CA LYS A 7 -30.18 13.90 -15.39
C LYS A 7 -29.72 12.42 -15.45
N ILE A 8 -30.66 11.50 -15.23
CA ILE A 8 -30.50 10.06 -15.52
C ILE A 8 -30.64 9.74 -17.02
N ILE A 9 -31.01 10.73 -17.86
CA ILE A 9 -31.39 10.50 -19.27
C ILE A 9 -30.48 11.32 -20.20
N HIS A 10 -29.27 10.83 -20.44
CA HIS A 10 -28.50 10.95 -21.69
C HIS A 10 -27.86 9.56 -21.91
N PHE A 11 -28.62 8.57 -22.39
CA PHE A 11 -28.87 8.38 -23.83
C PHE A 11 -27.54 8.16 -24.56
N LEU A 12 -26.99 6.94 -24.47
CA LEU A 12 -27.26 5.88 -25.46
C LEU A 12 -26.79 6.25 -26.88
N VAL A 13 -25.48 6.18 -27.10
CA VAL A 13 -24.87 6.02 -28.43
C VAL A 13 -23.79 4.92 -28.27
N LEU A 14 -24.10 3.64 -28.52
CA LEU A 14 -24.14 2.91 -29.81
C LEU A 14 -22.78 2.80 -30.53
N ILE A 15 -22.51 1.58 -31.05
CA ILE A 15 -21.63 1.25 -32.21
C ILE A 15 -20.11 1.40 -31.95
N THR A 16 -19.16 0.60 -32.45
CA THR A 16 -18.97 -0.85 -32.77
C THR A 16 -17.42 -1.07 -32.71
N ALA A 17 -16.74 -2.20 -32.97
CA ALA A 17 -17.09 -3.49 -33.58
C ALA A 17 -16.18 -4.63 -33.06
N LEU A 18 -16.48 -5.86 -33.50
CA LEU A 18 -15.66 -7.06 -33.40
C LEU A 18 -14.61 -7.07 -34.54
N VAL A 19 -13.35 -7.44 -34.30
CA VAL A 19 -12.50 -8.10 -35.33
C VAL A 19 -11.69 -9.23 -34.70
N VAL A 20 -11.90 -10.44 -35.22
CA VAL A 20 -11.14 -11.65 -34.91
C VAL A 20 -10.12 -11.85 -36.04
N SER A 21 -8.89 -12.27 -35.75
CA SER A 21 -8.19 -13.31 -36.54
C SER A 21 -6.87 -13.72 -35.90
N SER A 22 -6.61 -15.02 -35.84
CA SER A 22 -5.28 -15.58 -35.61
C SER A 22 -4.40 -15.48 -36.87
N CYS A 23 -3.09 -15.61 -36.70
CA CYS A 23 -2.29 -16.47 -37.58
C CYS A 23 -1.15 -17.12 -36.78
N ALA A 24 -0.95 -18.42 -36.97
CA ALA A 24 0.09 -19.19 -36.30
C ALA A 24 1.44 -19.06 -37.00
N GLY A 25 2.53 -19.09 -36.24
CA GLY A 25 3.89 -19.29 -36.73
C GLY A 25 4.53 -20.47 -36.01
N ASN A 26 4.74 -21.58 -36.72
CA ASN A 26 5.38 -22.78 -36.19
C ASN A 26 6.91 -22.78 -36.46
N PRO A 27 7.70 -23.64 -35.81
CA PRO A 27 9.11 -23.35 -35.53
C PRO A 27 10.09 -23.82 -36.60
N VAL A 28 11.23 -23.12 -36.71
CA VAL A 28 12.50 -23.65 -37.23
C VAL A 28 13.61 -23.17 -36.29
N GLY A 29 14.44 -24.11 -35.82
CA GLY A 29 15.44 -23.83 -34.79
C GLY A 29 16.83 -23.51 -35.32
N SER A 30 17.68 -23.06 -34.41
CA SER A 30 19.12 -23.24 -34.46
C SER A 30 19.60 -23.52 -33.03
N THR A 31 20.42 -24.56 -32.85
CA THR A 31 20.94 -24.95 -31.53
C THR A 31 22.31 -24.28 -31.35
N PRO A 32 22.45 -23.22 -30.54
CA PRO A 32 23.76 -22.80 -30.09
C PRO A 32 24.29 -23.86 -29.12
N THR A 33 25.46 -24.42 -29.44
CA THR A 33 26.22 -25.27 -28.50
C THR A 33 26.75 -24.37 -27.38
N ASN A 34 25.98 -24.23 -26.30
CA ASN A 34 26.43 -23.54 -25.10
C ASN A 34 27.39 -24.45 -24.33
N THR A 35 28.69 -24.20 -24.51
CA THR A 35 29.73 -24.70 -23.62
C THR A 35 29.43 -24.22 -22.21
N SER A 36 29.00 -25.12 -21.33
CA SER A 36 28.72 -24.84 -19.93
C SER A 36 30.02 -24.56 -19.17
N ILE A 37 30.44 -23.31 -19.19
CA ILE A 37 31.37 -22.77 -18.18
C ILE A 37 30.69 -22.99 -16.81
N PRO A 38 31.36 -23.59 -15.81
CA PRO A 38 30.81 -23.69 -14.47
C PRO A 38 30.60 -22.26 -13.94
N LEU A 39 29.33 -21.86 -13.83
CA LEU A 39 28.95 -20.60 -13.23
C LEU A 39 29.52 -20.57 -11.80
N PRO A 40 30.29 -19.54 -11.40
CA PRO A 40 30.70 -19.43 -10.01
C PRO A 40 29.44 -19.41 -9.15
N THR A 41 29.37 -20.28 -8.14
CA THR A 41 28.30 -20.28 -7.14
C THR A 41 28.48 -19.08 -6.22
N GLY A 42 28.31 -17.88 -6.79
CA GLY A 42 27.91 -16.71 -6.04
C GLY A 42 26.51 -17.00 -5.53
N ALA A 43 26.42 -17.51 -4.30
CA ALA A 43 25.17 -17.51 -3.59
C ALA A 43 24.70 -16.06 -3.55
N THR A 44 23.62 -15.75 -4.29
CA THR A 44 22.81 -14.59 -3.97
C THR A 44 22.37 -14.84 -2.54
N GLN A 45 23.02 -14.15 -1.61
CA GLN A 45 22.62 -14.13 -0.22
C GLN A 45 21.40 -13.21 -0.18
N ASP A 46 20.28 -13.71 -0.73
CA ASP A 46 18.96 -13.21 -0.42
C ASP A 46 18.87 -13.28 1.09
N ALA A 47 19.07 -12.12 1.71
CA ALA A 47 18.72 -11.93 3.09
C ALA A 47 17.23 -12.19 3.15
N ILE A 48 16.86 -13.38 3.60
CA ILE A 48 15.50 -13.68 4.03
C ILE A 48 15.28 -12.76 5.23
N ALA A 49 14.84 -11.53 4.93
CA ALA A 49 14.39 -10.57 5.91
C ALA A 49 13.35 -11.33 6.74
N THR A 50 13.68 -11.54 8.01
CA THR A 50 12.85 -12.35 8.88
C THR A 50 11.52 -11.62 9.00
N ILE A 51 10.46 -12.21 8.44
CA ILE A 51 9.12 -11.64 8.49
C ILE A 51 8.65 -11.76 9.94
N VAL A 52 8.92 -10.72 10.73
CA VAL A 52 8.44 -10.57 12.09
C VAL A 52 6.94 -10.24 12.00
N PRO A 53 6.04 -11.07 12.57
CA PRO A 53 4.62 -10.76 12.57
C PRO A 53 4.37 -9.43 13.32
N PRO A 54 3.55 -8.53 12.76
CA PRO A 54 3.33 -7.23 13.39
C PRO A 54 2.56 -7.36 14.70
N VAL A 55 2.81 -6.43 15.63
CA VAL A 55 1.98 -6.25 16.83
C VAL A 55 0.59 -5.75 16.47
N THR A 56 -0.39 -5.93 17.35
CA THR A 56 -1.76 -5.43 17.18
C THR A 56 -1.91 -3.95 17.50
N ASP A 57 -1.12 -3.44 18.45
CA ASP A 57 -1.02 -2.04 18.78
C ASP A 57 0.44 -1.66 19.09
N TRP A 58 0.80 -0.43 18.77
CA TRP A 58 2.07 0.17 19.16
C TRP A 58 1.81 1.40 20.03
N ARG A 59 2.15 1.32 21.33
CA ARG A 59 1.99 2.41 22.32
C ARG A 59 0.56 3.00 22.35
N GLY A 60 -0.45 2.15 22.13
CA GLY A 60 -1.86 2.56 22.05
C GLY A 60 -2.27 3.19 20.71
N ILE A 61 -1.50 3.00 19.65
CA ILE A 61 -1.87 3.29 18.25
C ILE A 61 -2.14 1.94 17.57
N PRO A 62 -3.35 1.68 17.04
CA PRO A 62 -3.70 0.38 16.49
C PRO A 62 -3.01 0.14 15.15
N ILE A 63 -2.45 -1.05 14.93
CA ILE A 63 -1.85 -1.42 13.65
C ILE A 63 -2.94 -1.91 12.70
N MET A 64 -2.90 -1.44 11.45
CA MET A 64 -3.93 -1.76 10.46
C MET A 64 -4.05 -3.28 10.20
N PRO A 65 -5.25 -3.88 10.35
CA PRO A 65 -5.46 -5.29 10.06
C PRO A 65 -5.07 -5.66 8.62
N GLY A 66 -4.36 -6.77 8.46
CA GLY A 66 -3.80 -7.19 7.17
C GLY A 66 -2.32 -6.84 6.98
N ALA A 67 -1.72 -6.07 7.89
CA ALA A 67 -0.26 -5.98 7.97
C ALA A 67 0.35 -7.38 8.16
N TYR A 68 1.43 -7.67 7.43
CA TYR A 68 2.05 -9.01 7.40
C TYR A 68 3.50 -9.04 7.89
N ALA A 69 4.16 -7.88 8.00
CA ALA A 69 5.48 -7.70 8.57
C ALA A 69 5.51 -6.42 9.40
N GLY A 70 6.18 -6.41 10.55
CA GLY A 70 6.43 -5.18 11.30
C GLY A 70 7.53 -5.32 12.36
N GLU A 71 8.21 -4.21 12.62
CA GLU A 71 9.34 -4.09 13.55
C GLU A 71 9.38 -2.67 14.15
N GLY A 72 9.90 -2.53 15.36
CA GLY A 72 10.05 -1.23 16.00
C GLY A 72 10.35 -1.33 17.49
N ASP A 73 10.46 -0.17 18.12
CA ASP A 73 10.85 -0.02 19.52
C ASP A 73 10.01 1.05 20.22
N VAL A 74 10.61 1.84 21.12
CA VAL A 74 9.93 2.93 21.83
C VAL A 74 9.85 4.22 21.02
N GLU A 75 10.75 4.45 20.07
CA GLU A 75 10.87 5.70 19.30
C GLU A 75 9.97 5.67 18.05
N GLY A 76 9.88 4.52 17.39
CA GLY A 76 9.02 4.34 16.22
C GLY A 76 8.67 2.89 15.94
N TYR A 77 7.68 2.70 15.06
CA TYR A 77 7.26 1.38 14.60
C TYR A 77 6.92 1.40 13.12
N VAL A 78 7.49 0.45 12.37
CA VAL A 78 7.29 0.30 10.94
C VAL A 78 6.60 -1.02 10.62
N TYR A 79 5.64 -0.99 9.69
CA TYR A 79 5.02 -2.20 9.17
C TYR A 79 4.70 -2.09 7.67
N VAL A 80 4.46 -3.25 7.04
CA VAL A 80 4.08 -3.34 5.62
C VAL A 80 2.70 -3.97 5.49
N ILE A 81 1.88 -3.40 4.60
CA ILE A 81 0.53 -3.88 4.28
C ILE A 81 0.25 -3.80 2.77
N GLU A 82 -0.50 -4.77 2.24
CA GLU A 82 -1.09 -4.73 0.90
C GLU A 82 -2.40 -3.91 0.95
N ALA A 83 -2.28 -2.58 0.78
CA ALA A 83 -3.39 -1.63 0.78
C ALA A 83 -3.03 -0.39 -0.05
N THR A 84 -4.01 0.46 -0.39
CA THR A 84 -3.75 1.78 -0.97
C THR A 84 -3.47 2.83 0.10
N LEU A 85 -2.79 3.92 -0.26
CA LEU A 85 -2.58 5.08 0.63
C LEU A 85 -3.91 5.61 1.20
N GLU A 86 -4.97 5.66 0.40
CA GLU A 86 -6.31 6.09 0.81
C GLU A 86 -6.90 5.15 1.88
N GLN A 87 -6.78 3.82 1.70
CA GLN A 87 -7.27 2.86 2.69
C GLN A 87 -6.55 2.98 4.03
N VAL A 88 -5.22 3.15 4.02
CA VAL A 88 -4.43 3.34 5.25
C VAL A 88 -4.77 4.67 5.92
N ARG A 89 -4.93 5.74 5.13
CA ARG A 89 -5.36 7.06 5.60
C ARG A 89 -6.73 7.00 6.28
N THR A 90 -7.76 6.51 5.60
CA THR A 90 -9.12 6.40 6.14
C THR A 90 -9.18 5.53 7.40
N TYR A 91 -8.36 4.46 7.47
CA TYR A 91 -8.23 3.65 8.68
C TYR A 91 -7.74 4.49 9.87
N TYR A 92 -6.63 5.22 9.74
CA TYR A 92 -6.09 6.01 10.84
C TYR A 92 -6.94 7.24 11.18
N GLU A 93 -7.50 7.93 10.19
CA GLU A 93 -8.48 9.00 10.40
C GLU A 93 -9.67 8.49 11.24
N GLY A 94 -10.20 7.29 10.93
CA GLY A 94 -11.32 6.68 11.65
C GLY A 94 -10.97 6.20 13.06
N GLU A 95 -9.92 5.39 13.21
CA GLU A 95 -9.53 4.81 14.52
C GLU A 95 -9.03 5.88 15.49
N LEU A 96 -8.15 6.78 15.05
CA LEU A 96 -7.59 7.79 15.95
C LEU A 96 -8.63 8.86 16.35
N SER A 97 -9.56 9.21 15.46
CA SER A 97 -10.68 10.10 15.83
C SER A 97 -11.56 9.49 16.93
N GLN A 98 -11.85 8.18 16.86
CA GLN A 98 -12.60 7.48 17.92
C GLN A 98 -11.85 7.47 19.27
N MET A 99 -10.52 7.49 19.24
CA MET A 99 -9.66 7.53 20.42
C MET A 99 -9.38 8.96 20.96
N GLY A 100 -10.01 9.99 20.37
CA GLY A 100 -9.88 11.38 20.81
C GLY A 100 -8.67 12.14 20.26
N TRP A 101 -8.06 11.63 19.19
CA TRP A 101 -7.08 12.38 18.39
C TRP A 101 -7.80 13.27 17.37
N VAL A 102 -7.12 14.32 16.94
CA VAL A 102 -7.58 15.28 15.94
C VAL A 102 -6.48 15.41 14.88
N GLU A 103 -6.82 15.12 13.62
CA GLU A 103 -5.90 15.33 12.49
C GLU A 103 -5.60 16.83 12.33
N THR A 104 -4.32 17.14 12.11
CA THR A 104 -3.84 18.45 11.70
C THR A 104 -3.55 18.38 10.20
N PRO A 105 -4.12 19.26 9.36
CA PRO A 105 -3.87 19.24 7.92
C PRO A 105 -2.37 19.33 7.60
N SER A 106 -1.92 18.42 6.74
CA SER A 106 -0.56 18.36 6.19
C SER A 106 -0.59 18.76 4.71
N GLU A 107 0.45 19.45 4.23
CA GLU A 107 0.66 19.67 2.79
C GLU A 107 1.20 18.43 2.08
N ASP A 108 1.80 17.49 2.82
CA ASP A 108 2.26 16.20 2.31
C ASP A 108 1.17 15.14 2.47
N ALA A 109 0.69 14.61 1.35
CA ALA A 109 -0.34 13.57 1.31
C ALA A 109 0.11 12.24 1.94
N GLY A 110 1.42 11.99 1.99
CA GLY A 110 2.04 10.83 2.63
C GLY A 110 2.31 11.02 4.14
N ILE A 111 2.02 12.18 4.73
CA ILE A 111 2.20 12.41 6.17
C ILE A 111 0.86 12.76 6.81
N LEU A 112 0.42 11.93 7.76
CA LEU A 112 -0.69 12.26 8.66
C LEU A 112 -0.13 12.74 9.99
N TYR A 113 -0.70 13.83 10.53
CA TYR A 113 -0.28 14.39 11.80
C TYR A 113 -1.48 14.47 12.73
N PHE A 114 -1.41 13.83 13.89
CA PHE A 114 -2.50 13.77 14.85
C PHE A 114 -2.08 14.39 16.19
N THR A 115 -2.98 15.16 16.81
CA THR A 115 -2.80 15.72 18.15
C THR A 115 -3.89 15.22 19.07
N ARG A 116 -3.56 14.87 20.32
CA ARG A 116 -4.56 14.37 21.27
C ARG A 116 -5.27 15.53 21.95
N ASN A 117 -6.59 15.58 21.88
CA ASN A 117 -7.34 16.72 22.42
C ASN A 117 -7.09 16.91 23.92
N GLY A 118 -6.59 18.08 24.31
CA GLY A 118 -6.25 18.41 25.71
C GLY A 118 -4.90 17.90 26.22
N ALA A 119 -4.06 17.28 25.38
CA ALA A 119 -2.73 16.81 25.75
C ALA A 119 -1.66 17.25 24.74
N ALA A 120 -0.39 17.26 25.18
CA ALA A 120 0.76 17.50 24.31
C ALA A 120 1.26 16.22 23.58
N GLU A 121 0.41 15.20 23.47
CA GLU A 121 0.72 13.98 22.72
C GLU A 121 0.46 14.22 21.22
N THR A 122 1.45 13.88 20.41
CA THR A 122 1.41 13.94 18.94
C THR A 122 1.67 12.56 18.36
N VAL A 123 1.09 12.24 17.21
CA VAL A 123 1.42 11.04 16.43
C VAL A 123 1.67 11.47 14.98
N THR A 124 2.79 11.05 14.42
CA THR A 124 3.08 11.20 12.98
C THR A 124 3.00 9.83 12.32
N ILE A 125 2.32 9.76 11.17
CA ILE A 125 2.19 8.56 10.36
C ILE A 125 2.72 8.88 8.97
N ASN A 126 3.85 8.28 8.61
CA ASN A 126 4.44 8.42 7.29
C ASN A 126 4.04 7.21 6.44
N LEU A 127 3.52 7.46 5.26
CA LEU A 127 2.97 6.50 4.31
C LEU A 127 3.83 6.51 3.05
N ILE A 128 4.50 5.39 2.76
CA ILE A 128 5.35 5.26 1.57
C ILE A 128 4.81 4.12 0.72
N GLU A 129 4.21 4.45 -0.43
CA GLU A 129 3.74 3.46 -1.40
C GLU A 129 4.90 2.88 -2.21
N LYS A 130 4.95 1.56 -2.33
CA LYS A 130 5.89 0.84 -3.18
C LYS A 130 5.23 -0.45 -3.70
N GLU A 131 5.22 -0.63 -5.02
CA GLU A 131 4.84 -1.90 -5.67
C GLU A 131 3.46 -2.46 -5.26
N GLY A 132 2.49 -1.58 -4.96
CA GLY A 132 1.14 -1.97 -4.51
C GLY A 132 1.02 -2.28 -3.01
N GLN A 133 2.08 -2.01 -2.25
CA GLN A 133 2.13 -2.07 -0.79
C GLN A 133 2.33 -0.67 -0.21
N VAL A 134 1.95 -0.48 1.04
CA VAL A 134 2.30 0.72 1.81
C VAL A 134 3.19 0.31 2.99
N LEU A 135 4.37 0.92 3.05
CA LEU A 135 5.18 0.96 4.25
C LEU A 135 4.66 2.09 5.14
N VAL A 136 4.31 1.77 6.38
CA VAL A 136 3.77 2.73 7.36
C VAL A 136 4.76 2.87 8.50
N LEU A 137 5.21 4.10 8.78
CA LEU A 137 6.05 4.44 9.92
C LEU A 137 5.27 5.32 10.91
N LEU A 138 5.07 4.81 12.12
CA LEU A 138 4.47 5.48 13.26
C LEU A 138 5.55 6.06 14.18
N THR A 139 5.38 7.31 14.62
CA THR A 139 6.17 7.93 15.69
C THR A 139 5.26 8.71 16.67
N LYS A 140 5.65 8.77 17.95
CA LYS A 140 4.84 9.34 19.06
C LYS A 140 5.66 9.94 20.21
#